data_AF-A0A941L8X5-F1
#
_entry.id   AF-A0A941L8X5-F1
#
_cell.length_a   1.000
_cell.length_b   1.000
_cell.length_c   1.000
_cell.angle_alpha   90.00
_cell.angle_beta   90.00
_cell.angle_gamma   90.00
#
_symmetry.space_group_name_H-M   'P 1'
#
loop_
_entity.id
_entity.type
_entity.pdbx_description
1 polymer ?
#
loop_
_entity_poly.entity_id
_entity_poly.type
_entity_poly.pdbx_seq_one_letter_code
_entity_poly.pdbx_strand_id
1 'polypeptide(L)'
;MNQKNEAYQLPIKEGNVRIVFNVGQIQVNISNSIKDFFSQKDDAVKLFVDLGDLNIKGIKKEGYDLVKKKSKQNPEDSFILPDDIIWFDVDIEEVSSVLNNAVKFHIKGSYSEHLRYFIDKMDYKIEWLQHDKLKNEISTVSVTKRTYTQPRIEQNVNYELDEIAKSAELLKKAINRIDLRTGSAYVRLNTEDGKLDPVIMIIAEKLGYSIKILDEETISELKKRGQKATHLISLLINY
;
A
#
# COMPACT_ATOMS: atom_id res chain seq x y z
N MET A 1 8.00 13.14 22.29
CA MET A 1 6.57 12.79 22.09
C MET A 1 5.78 14.08 22.23
N ASN A 2 5.00 14.46 21.21
CA ASN A 2 4.24 15.70 21.21
C ASN A 2 3.02 15.53 22.14
N GLN A 3 3.13 16.01 23.38
CA GLN A 3 2.09 15.94 24.43
C GLN A 3 0.83 16.78 24.15
N LYS A 4 0.69 17.35 22.94
CA LYS A 4 -0.49 18.14 22.52
C LYS A 4 -1.55 17.34 21.76
N ASN A 5 -1.36 16.05 21.59
CA ASN A 5 -2.29 15.25 20.79
C ASN A 5 -3.49 14.80 21.64
N GLU A 6 -4.71 15.06 21.14
CA GLU A 6 -5.97 14.86 21.88
C GLU A 6 -6.13 13.42 22.41
N ALA A 7 -5.56 12.44 21.70
CA ALA A 7 -5.55 11.03 22.11
C ALA A 7 -4.98 10.79 23.52
N TYR A 8 -4.04 11.60 23.98
CA TYR A 8 -3.38 11.43 25.29
C TYR A 8 -4.00 12.29 26.40
N GLN A 9 -4.98 13.14 26.06
CA GLN A 9 -5.58 14.10 27.00
C GLN A 9 -7.05 13.82 27.26
N LEU A 10 -7.80 13.35 26.24
CA LEU A 10 -9.22 13.09 26.37
C LEU A 10 -9.49 11.90 27.29
N PRO A 11 -10.45 11.99 28.23
CA PRO A 11 -10.76 10.88 29.12
C PRO A 11 -11.15 9.63 28.33
N ILE A 12 -10.78 8.46 28.87
CA ILE A 12 -11.16 7.16 28.35
C ILE A 12 -12.32 6.66 29.21
N LYS A 13 -13.40 6.22 28.57
CA LYS A 13 -14.57 5.68 29.29
C LYS A 13 -14.17 4.45 30.10
N GLU A 14 -14.73 4.30 31.30
CA GLU A 14 -14.51 3.09 32.10
C GLU A 14 -14.93 1.82 31.34
N GLY A 15 -14.10 0.78 31.42
CA GLY A 15 -14.25 -0.46 30.63
C GLY A 15 -13.54 -0.42 29.28
N ASN A 16 -13.15 0.77 28.80
CA ASN A 16 -12.51 0.94 27.50
C ASN A 16 -11.00 1.17 27.64
N VAL A 17 -10.31 0.94 26.54
CA VAL A 17 -8.93 1.38 26.34
C VAL A 17 -8.83 2.15 25.03
N ARG A 18 -7.80 2.97 24.90
CA ARG A 18 -7.51 3.70 23.67
C ARG A 18 -6.37 3.05 22.91
N ILE A 19 -6.59 2.78 21.63
CA ILE A 19 -5.57 2.29 20.72
C ILE A 19 -5.12 3.45 19.85
N VAL A 20 -3.81 3.67 19.75
CA VAL A 20 -3.20 4.72 18.95
C VAL A 20 -2.24 4.10 17.94
N PHE A 21 -2.51 4.29 16.65
CA PHE A 21 -1.57 4.03 15.58
C PHE A 21 -0.75 5.29 15.31
N ASN A 22 0.49 5.32 15.79
CA ASN A 22 1.49 6.31 15.36
C ASN A 22 2.01 5.89 13.99
N VAL A 23 1.52 6.51 12.92
CA VAL A 23 1.90 6.22 11.55
C VAL A 23 3.09 7.12 11.19
N GLY A 24 4.21 6.51 10.83
CA GLY A 24 5.38 7.24 10.36
C GLY A 24 5.22 7.74 8.93
N GLN A 25 6.37 7.92 8.26
CA GLN A 25 6.37 8.25 6.85
C GLN A 25 5.83 7.09 6.02
N ILE A 26 4.93 7.41 5.09
CA ILE A 26 4.36 6.47 4.13
C ILE A 26 5.08 6.66 2.80
N GLN A 27 5.91 5.70 2.43
CA GLN A 27 6.59 5.66 1.14
C GLN A 27 5.68 4.98 0.12
N VAL A 28 5.50 5.61 -1.04
CA VAL A 28 4.58 5.12 -2.06
C VAL A 28 5.24 5.03 -3.42
N ASN A 29 4.76 4.09 -4.23
CA ASN A 29 4.95 4.09 -5.67
C ASN A 29 3.67 4.60 -6.33
N ILE A 30 3.78 5.55 -7.25
CA ILE A 30 2.63 6.19 -7.90
C ILE A 30 2.58 5.77 -9.36
N SER A 31 1.44 5.22 -9.80
CA SER A 31 1.13 5.05 -11.22
C SER A 31 0.20 6.17 -11.67
N ASN A 32 0.59 6.91 -12.70
CA ASN A 32 -0.17 8.04 -13.24
C ASN A 32 -0.34 7.86 -14.76
N SER A 33 -1.55 7.48 -15.19
CA SER A 33 -1.89 7.23 -16.59
C SER A 33 -2.06 8.51 -17.42
N ILE A 34 -2.26 9.66 -16.76
CA ILE A 34 -2.54 10.96 -17.39
C ILE A 34 -1.46 12.00 -17.05
N LYS A 35 -0.21 11.56 -16.86
CA LYS A 35 0.91 12.42 -16.43
C LYS A 35 1.14 13.68 -17.27
N ASP A 36 0.74 13.65 -18.55
CA ASP A 36 0.85 14.79 -19.47
C ASP A 36 -0.22 15.87 -19.21
N PHE A 37 -1.28 15.53 -18.46
CA PHE A 37 -2.44 16.38 -18.16
C PHE A 37 -2.60 16.70 -16.67
N PHE A 38 -2.19 15.79 -15.80
CA PHE A 38 -2.36 15.93 -14.36
C PHE A 38 -1.15 15.41 -13.59
N SER A 39 -0.62 16.23 -12.69
CA SER A 39 0.47 15.83 -11.80
C SER A 39 -0.09 15.25 -10.52
N GLN A 40 0.51 14.15 -10.03
CA GLN A 40 0.21 13.64 -8.69
C GLN A 40 0.41 14.68 -7.57
N LYS A 41 1.15 15.77 -7.83
CA LYS A 41 1.34 16.90 -6.91
C LYS A 41 0.04 17.62 -6.59
N ASP A 42 -0.91 17.64 -7.51
CA ASP A 42 -2.16 18.36 -7.39
C ASP A 42 -3.28 17.48 -6.80
N ASP A 43 -3.00 16.19 -6.57
CA ASP A 43 -3.97 15.27 -5.99
C ASP A 43 -4.08 15.41 -4.46
N ALA A 44 -5.32 15.31 -3.98
CA ALA A 44 -5.68 15.17 -2.58
C ALA A 44 -5.90 13.69 -2.27
N VAL A 45 -5.06 13.14 -1.40
CA VAL A 45 -5.00 11.72 -1.08
C VAL A 45 -5.42 11.44 0.35
N LYS A 46 -6.01 10.27 0.56
CA LYS A 46 -6.45 9.78 1.87
C LYS A 46 -5.91 8.39 2.15
N LEU A 47 -5.54 8.17 3.41
CA LEU A 47 -5.19 6.86 3.96
C LEU A 47 -6.45 6.17 4.48
N PHE A 48 -6.65 4.92 4.09
CA PHE A 48 -7.71 4.08 4.60
C PHE A 48 -7.09 2.95 5.42
N VAL A 49 -7.75 2.64 6.54
CA VAL A 49 -7.34 1.58 7.47
C VAL A 49 -8.38 0.47 7.41
N ASP A 50 -7.91 -0.74 7.16
CA ASP A 50 -8.73 -1.95 7.14
C ASP A 50 -8.26 -2.89 8.25
N LEU A 51 -9.18 -3.19 9.17
CA LEU A 51 -9.00 -4.09 10.30
C LEU A 51 -9.71 -5.44 10.06
N GLY A 52 -9.88 -5.85 8.79
CA GLY A 52 -10.54 -7.10 8.44
C GLY A 52 -11.98 -7.15 8.94
N ASP A 53 -12.33 -8.22 9.66
CA ASP A 53 -13.68 -8.42 10.18
C ASP A 53 -14.01 -7.57 11.44
N LEU A 54 -13.04 -6.80 11.97
CA LEU A 54 -13.25 -5.96 13.14
C LEU A 54 -13.98 -4.67 12.75
N ASN A 55 -15.22 -4.53 13.22
CA ASN A 55 -16.02 -3.32 13.00
C ASN A 55 -15.85 -2.30 14.13
N ILE A 56 -14.80 -1.48 14.05
CA ILE A 56 -14.49 -0.47 15.06
C ILE A 56 -15.10 0.89 14.70
N LYS A 57 -15.99 1.40 15.55
CA LYS A 57 -16.71 2.68 15.32
C LYS A 57 -15.81 3.90 15.17
N GLY A 58 -14.61 3.90 15.77
CA GLY A 58 -13.68 5.03 15.73
C GLY A 58 -12.84 5.13 14.46
N ILE A 59 -12.86 4.12 13.57
CA ILE A 59 -12.15 4.19 12.29
C ILE A 59 -13.01 4.94 11.26
N LYS A 60 -12.48 6.07 10.75
CA LYS A 60 -13.12 6.87 9.69
C LYS A 60 -13.20 6.08 8.39
N LYS A 61 -14.41 5.82 7.90
CA LYS A 61 -14.65 5.07 6.65
C LYS A 61 -14.28 5.89 5.41
N GLU A 62 -14.36 7.21 5.53
CA GLU A 62 -13.98 8.20 4.52
C GLU A 62 -12.47 8.41 4.38
N GLY A 63 -11.67 7.75 5.23
CA GLY A 63 -10.20 7.85 5.25
C GLY A 63 -9.68 9.08 6.01
N TYR A 64 -8.36 9.13 6.13
CA TYR A 64 -7.61 10.18 6.82
C TYR A 64 -6.81 10.98 5.80
N ASP A 65 -6.96 12.30 5.80
CA ASP A 65 -6.28 13.16 4.83
C ASP A 65 -4.76 13.09 5.03
N LEU A 66 -4.03 12.92 3.93
CA LEU A 66 -2.58 12.84 3.91
C LEU A 66 -1.96 14.13 3.35
N VAL A 67 -0.80 14.49 3.88
CA VAL A 67 -0.02 15.65 3.43
C VAL A 67 1.29 15.17 2.84
N LYS A 68 1.69 15.76 1.71
CA LYS A 68 2.97 15.47 1.08
C LYS A 68 4.11 15.98 1.95
N LYS A 69 5.10 15.12 2.24
CA LYS A 69 6.30 15.51 2.96
C LYS A 69 7.35 15.99 1.98
N LYS A 70 7.77 17.25 2.09
CA LYS A 70 8.89 17.79 1.30
C LYS A 70 10.20 17.09 1.72
N SER A 71 10.59 16.03 1.02
CA SER A 71 11.87 15.36 1.19
C SER A 71 12.91 15.92 0.20
N LYS A 72 14.17 16.05 0.62
CA LYS A 72 15.29 16.48 -0.24
C LYS A 72 15.75 15.41 -1.24
N GLN A 73 15.43 14.13 -0.99
CA GLN A 73 15.93 13.00 -1.78
C GLN A 73 14.93 12.47 -2.81
N ASN A 74 13.62 12.67 -2.61
CA ASN A 74 12.54 12.47 -3.60
C ASN A 74 11.25 13.05 -2.99
N PRO A 75 10.85 14.29 -3.33
CA PRO A 75 9.74 14.99 -2.67
C PRO A 75 8.34 14.48 -3.08
N GLU A 76 8.22 13.61 -4.07
CA GLU A 76 6.92 13.27 -4.69
C GLU A 76 6.27 11.98 -4.17
N ASP A 77 7.04 11.13 -3.48
CA ASP A 77 6.67 9.73 -3.20
C ASP A 77 6.48 9.45 -1.71
N SER A 78 6.20 10.48 -0.91
CA SER A 78 6.08 10.33 0.53
C SER A 78 4.99 11.18 1.15
N PHE A 79 4.15 10.52 1.94
CA PHE A 79 3.02 11.11 2.64
C PHE A 79 3.16 10.95 4.15
N ILE A 80 2.51 11.84 4.89
CA ILE A 80 2.36 11.80 6.35
C ILE A 80 0.93 12.15 6.75
N LEU A 81 0.50 11.67 7.91
CA LEU A 81 -0.69 12.19 8.56
C LEU A 81 -0.34 13.53 9.22
N PRO A 82 -1.22 14.55 9.16
CA PRO A 82 -0.99 15.83 9.84
C PRO A 82 -0.66 15.69 11.33
N ASP A 83 -1.37 14.80 12.02
CA ASP A 83 -1.25 14.60 13.47
C ASP A 83 -0.37 13.38 13.83
N ASP A 84 0.26 12.75 12.83
CA ASP A 84 1.04 11.49 12.92
C ASP A 84 0.28 10.29 13.53
N ILE A 85 -0.99 10.45 13.94
CA ILE A 85 -1.72 9.41 14.65
C ILE A 85 -3.12 9.14 14.09
N ILE A 86 -3.57 7.91 14.26
CA ILE A 86 -4.96 7.48 14.18
C ILE A 86 -5.30 6.85 15.52
N TRP A 87 -6.42 7.21 16.13
CA TRP A 87 -6.79 6.65 17.43
C TRP A 87 -8.28 6.39 17.56
N PHE A 88 -8.62 5.43 18.41
CA PHE A 88 -9.99 5.03 18.70
C PHE A 88 -10.06 4.29 20.04
N ASP A 89 -11.24 4.29 20.65
CA ASP A 89 -11.51 3.56 21.89
C ASP A 89 -12.20 2.23 21.59
N VAL A 90 -11.79 1.16 22.30
CA VAL A 90 -12.40 -0.18 22.24
C VAL A 90 -12.64 -0.71 23.64
N ASP A 91 -13.54 -1.68 23.77
CA ASP A 91 -13.73 -2.41 25.02
C ASP A 91 -12.46 -3.20 25.36
N ILE A 92 -12.09 -3.25 26.65
CA ILE A 92 -10.84 -3.90 27.09
C ILE A 92 -10.74 -5.37 26.67
N GLU A 93 -11.88 -6.04 26.51
CA GLU A 93 -11.99 -7.44 26.08
C GLU A 93 -11.61 -7.62 24.59
N GLU A 94 -11.80 -6.60 23.76
CA GLU A 94 -11.50 -6.64 22.32
C GLU A 94 -10.04 -6.29 21.99
N VAL A 95 -9.28 -5.82 22.98
CA VAL A 95 -7.89 -5.33 22.80
C VAL A 95 -6.99 -6.38 22.19
N SER A 96 -7.09 -7.62 22.68
CA SER A 96 -6.28 -8.72 22.14
C SER A 96 -6.56 -8.95 20.67
N SER A 97 -7.83 -8.89 20.26
CA SER A 97 -8.23 -9.01 18.85
C SER A 97 -7.65 -7.88 18.02
N VAL A 98 -7.74 -6.62 18.47
CA VAL A 98 -7.19 -5.46 17.75
C VAL A 98 -5.66 -5.54 17.62
N LEU A 99 -4.96 -5.86 18.72
CA LEU A 99 -3.50 -5.91 18.74
C LEU A 99 -2.95 -7.05 17.88
N ASN A 100 -3.62 -8.21 17.86
CA ASN A 100 -3.14 -9.38 17.10
C ASN A 100 -3.59 -9.38 15.64
N ASN A 101 -4.54 -8.53 15.26
CA ASN A 101 -5.03 -8.49 13.90
C ASN A 101 -4.01 -7.90 12.91
N ALA A 102 -4.07 -8.38 11.67
CA ALA A 102 -3.29 -7.87 10.55
C ALA A 102 -3.95 -6.60 10.00
N VAL A 103 -3.43 -5.44 10.40
CA VAL A 103 -3.90 -4.15 9.88
C VAL A 103 -3.44 -3.97 8.44
N LYS A 104 -4.38 -3.66 7.55
CA LYS A 104 -4.11 -3.32 6.15
C LYS A 104 -4.32 -1.83 5.93
N PHE A 105 -3.55 -1.27 5.00
CA PHE A 105 -3.61 0.15 4.66
C PHE A 105 -3.66 0.30 3.14
N HIS A 106 -4.43 1.26 2.66
CA HIS A 106 -4.44 1.63 1.25
C HIS A 106 -4.65 3.13 1.08
N ILE A 107 -4.17 3.69 -0.02
CA ILE A 107 -4.28 5.12 -0.32
C ILE A 107 -5.18 5.30 -1.54
N LYS A 108 -6.09 6.26 -1.47
CA LYS A 108 -6.86 6.71 -2.64
C LYS A 108 -6.73 8.21 -2.82
N GLY A 109 -6.52 8.62 -4.06
CA GLY A 109 -6.58 10.00 -4.51
C GLY A 109 -7.98 10.40 -4.97
N SER A 110 -8.12 11.65 -5.38
CA SER A 110 -9.37 12.18 -5.96
C SER A 110 -9.58 11.68 -7.39
N TYR A 111 -8.51 11.27 -8.07
CA TYR A 111 -8.52 10.74 -9.43
C TYR A 111 -8.15 9.26 -9.45
N SER A 112 -8.82 8.43 -8.64
CA SER A 112 -8.47 7.00 -8.45
C SER A 112 -8.45 6.15 -9.72
N GLU A 113 -9.22 6.56 -10.73
CA GLU A 113 -9.28 5.93 -12.06
C GLU A 113 -8.00 6.15 -12.89
N HIS A 114 -7.22 7.17 -12.58
CA HIS A 114 -6.04 7.57 -13.36
C HIS A 114 -4.74 7.63 -12.55
N LEU A 115 -4.86 7.85 -11.24
CA LEU A 115 -3.74 7.90 -10.30
C LEU A 115 -3.93 6.83 -9.23
N ARG A 116 -2.95 5.93 -9.14
CA ARG A 116 -2.92 4.85 -8.15
C ARG A 116 -1.70 4.97 -7.26
N TYR A 117 -1.91 4.74 -5.98
CA TYR A 117 -0.92 4.86 -4.94
C TYR A 117 -0.70 3.50 -4.30
N PHE A 118 0.53 2.99 -4.37
CA PHE A 118 0.92 1.72 -3.77
C PHE A 118 1.85 1.97 -2.60
N ILE A 119 1.52 1.49 -1.40
CA ILE A 119 2.38 1.66 -0.23
C ILE A 119 3.56 0.69 -0.33
N ASP A 120 4.74 1.21 -0.65
CA ASP A 120 5.99 0.45 -0.70
C ASP A 120 6.43 0.08 0.72
N LYS A 121 6.42 1.06 1.61
CA LYS A 121 6.78 0.87 3.01
C LYS A 121 6.13 1.90 3.92
N MET A 122 5.61 1.42 5.05
CA MET A 122 5.08 2.26 6.11
C MET A 122 5.42 1.67 7.48
N ASP A 123 6.24 2.37 8.25
CA ASP A 123 6.53 2.01 9.65
C ASP A 123 5.48 2.65 10.56
N TYR A 124 4.92 1.89 11.49
CA TYR A 124 3.93 2.38 12.44
C TYR A 124 4.08 1.73 13.82
N LYS A 125 3.57 2.41 14.86
CA LYS A 125 3.52 1.89 16.23
C LYS A 125 2.09 1.83 16.71
N ILE A 126 1.73 0.74 17.37
CA ILE A 126 0.46 0.58 18.05
C ILE A 126 0.70 0.79 19.53
N GLU A 127 0.07 1.80 20.11
CA GLU A 127 0.12 2.10 21.54
C GLU A 127 -1.23 1.77 22.18
N TRP A 128 -1.21 1.07 23.30
CA TRP A 128 -2.36 0.89 24.17
C TRP A 128 -2.26 1.90 25.30
N LEU A 129 -3.22 2.83 25.37
CA LEU A 129 -3.37 3.79 26.45
C LEU A 129 -4.52 3.40 27.37
N GLN A 130 -4.31 3.56 28.68
CA GLN A 130 -5.32 3.33 29.71
C GLN A 130 -5.23 4.40 30.79
N HIS A 131 -6.34 4.66 31.47
CA HIS A 131 -6.33 5.51 32.66
C HIS A 131 -5.62 4.79 33.81
N ASP A 132 -4.52 5.37 34.28
CA ASP A 132 -3.81 4.95 35.48
C ASP A 132 -4.53 5.53 36.69
N LYS A 133 -5.26 4.68 37.42
CA LYS A 133 -6.00 5.07 38.63
C LYS A 133 -5.10 5.61 39.74
N LEU A 134 -3.81 5.22 39.79
CA LEU A 134 -2.87 5.65 40.83
C LEU A 134 -2.34 7.05 40.57
N LYS A 135 -2.00 7.34 39.30
CA LYS A 135 -1.45 8.64 38.88
C LYS A 135 -2.51 9.64 38.41
N ASN A 136 -3.75 9.17 38.25
CA ASN A 136 -4.87 9.90 37.70
C ASN A 136 -4.57 10.54 36.33
N GLU A 137 -3.84 9.81 35.48
CA GLU A 137 -3.43 10.26 34.15
C GLU A 137 -3.63 9.15 33.12
N ILE A 138 -3.58 9.49 31.83
CA ILE A 138 -3.55 8.49 30.76
C ILE A 138 -2.10 8.03 30.60
N SER A 139 -1.87 6.73 30.71
CA SER A 139 -0.56 6.13 30.58
C SER A 139 -0.53 5.09 29.47
N THR A 140 0.64 4.92 28.86
CA THR A 140 0.88 3.89 27.86
C THR A 140 1.19 2.57 28.55
N VAL A 141 0.34 1.57 28.33
CA VAL A 141 0.48 0.20 28.86
C VAL A 141 1.43 -0.63 28.01
N SER A 142 1.34 -0.51 26.68
CA SER A 142 2.19 -1.24 25.75
C SER A 142 2.43 -0.49 24.45
N VAL A 143 3.56 -0.78 23.81
CA VAL A 143 3.94 -0.23 22.50
C VAL A 143 4.45 -1.35 21.60
N THR A 144 3.79 -1.57 20.47
CA THR A 144 4.19 -2.55 19.46
C THR A 144 4.62 -1.83 18.19
N LYS A 145 5.82 -2.11 17.69
CA LYS A 145 6.29 -1.56 16.41
C LYS A 145 6.01 -2.55 15.27
N ARG A 146 5.51 -2.05 14.15
CA ARG A 146 5.22 -2.84 12.95
C ARG A 146 5.64 -2.10 11.69
N THR A 147 5.86 -2.86 10.63
CA THR A 147 6.08 -2.35 9.29
C THR A 147 5.03 -2.95 8.37
N TYR A 148 4.39 -2.11 7.59
CA TYR A 148 3.44 -2.50 6.56
C TYR A 148 4.07 -2.27 5.18
N THR A 149 3.95 -3.28 4.33
CA THR A 149 4.19 -3.19 2.90
C THR A 149 2.93 -3.69 2.23
N GLN A 150 2.38 -2.92 1.28
CA GLN A 150 1.20 -3.35 0.58
C GLN A 150 1.55 -4.64 -0.17
N PRO A 151 0.80 -5.73 0.03
CA PRO A 151 1.00 -6.93 -0.75
C PRO A 151 0.83 -6.55 -2.22
N ARG A 152 1.74 -6.99 -3.08
CA ARG A 152 1.76 -6.69 -4.54
C ARG A 152 0.47 -7.11 -5.27
N ILE A 153 -0.41 -7.82 -4.57
CA ILE A 153 -1.68 -8.33 -5.02
C ILE A 153 -2.72 -7.89 -3.99
N GLU A 154 -3.61 -6.96 -4.35
CA GLU A 154 -4.81 -6.73 -3.58
C GLU A 154 -5.72 -7.95 -3.75
N GLN A 155 -5.88 -8.74 -2.70
CA GLN A 155 -6.74 -9.94 -2.70
C GLN A 155 -8.25 -9.65 -2.93
N ASN A 156 -8.66 -8.41 -3.22
CA ASN A 156 -10.06 -8.01 -3.40
C ASN A 156 -10.26 -7.01 -4.55
N VAL A 157 -9.42 -7.02 -5.59
CA VAL A 157 -9.75 -6.32 -6.84
C VAL A 157 -10.60 -7.26 -7.69
N ASN A 158 -11.87 -6.91 -7.86
CA ASN A 158 -12.73 -7.58 -8.82
C ASN A 158 -12.29 -7.15 -10.22
N TYR A 159 -11.78 -8.10 -11.00
CA TYR A 159 -11.49 -7.92 -12.42
C TYR A 159 -12.60 -8.55 -13.23
N GLU A 160 -13.03 -7.89 -14.29
CA GLU A 160 -14.00 -8.48 -15.22
C GLU A 160 -13.37 -9.65 -15.98
N LEU A 161 -14.18 -10.62 -16.40
CA LEU A 161 -13.70 -11.80 -17.15
C LEU A 161 -12.93 -11.40 -18.41
N ASP A 162 -13.35 -10.31 -19.03
CA ASP A 162 -12.80 -9.65 -20.21
C ASP A 162 -11.35 -9.22 -19.96
N GLU A 163 -11.09 -8.65 -18.78
CA GLU A 163 -9.78 -8.14 -18.36
C GLU A 163 -8.83 -9.29 -18.05
N ILE A 164 -9.35 -10.36 -17.43
CA ILE A 164 -8.62 -11.60 -17.18
C ILE A 164 -8.25 -12.27 -18.51
N ALA A 165 -9.18 -12.33 -19.47
CA ALA A 165 -8.94 -12.92 -20.79
C ALA A 165 -7.87 -12.14 -21.58
N LYS A 166 -7.96 -10.80 -21.59
CA LYS A 166 -6.92 -9.92 -22.17
C LYS A 166 -5.56 -10.15 -21.53
N SER A 167 -5.52 -10.25 -20.19
CA SER A 167 -4.30 -10.52 -19.42
C SER A 167 -3.67 -11.86 -19.80
N ALA A 168 -4.47 -12.91 -19.91
CA ALA A 168 -4.02 -14.23 -20.34
C ALA A 168 -3.48 -14.23 -21.78
N GLU A 169 -4.09 -13.47 -22.69
CA GLU A 169 -3.61 -13.36 -24.07
C GLU A 169 -2.27 -12.61 -24.17
N LEU A 170 -2.13 -11.50 -23.44
CA LEU A 170 -0.87 -10.74 -23.34
C LEU A 170 0.24 -11.62 -22.75
N LEU A 171 -0.08 -12.37 -21.69
CA LEU A 171 0.85 -13.29 -21.06
C LEU A 171 1.28 -14.42 -22.01
N LYS A 172 0.34 -15.03 -22.75
CA LYS A 172 0.65 -16.06 -23.75
C LYS A 172 1.64 -15.53 -24.80
N LYS A 173 1.44 -14.31 -25.30
CA LYS A 173 2.35 -13.67 -26.26
C LYS A 173 3.73 -13.41 -25.63
N ALA A 174 3.79 -13.06 -24.35
CA ALA A 174 5.04 -12.84 -23.63
C ALA A 174 5.81 -14.14 -23.38
N ILE A 175 5.14 -15.21 -22.95
CA ILE A 175 5.74 -16.54 -22.73
C ILE A 175 6.35 -17.07 -24.02
N ASN A 176 5.65 -16.94 -25.15
CA ASN A 176 6.17 -17.38 -26.46
C ASN A 176 7.42 -16.63 -26.93
N ARG A 177 7.77 -15.51 -26.29
CA ARG A 177 9.01 -14.75 -26.59
C ARG A 177 10.19 -15.15 -25.72
N ILE A 178 9.98 -15.98 -24.70
CA ILE A 178 11.06 -16.46 -23.83
C ILE A 178 12.04 -17.25 -24.68
N ASP A 179 13.29 -16.79 -24.67
CA ASP A 179 14.38 -17.59 -25.22
C ASP A 179 14.71 -18.70 -24.20
N LEU A 180 14.56 -19.96 -24.62
CA LEU A 180 14.82 -21.13 -23.79
C LEU A 180 16.28 -21.21 -23.31
N ARG A 181 17.22 -20.54 -23.99
CA ARG A 181 18.63 -20.51 -23.59
C ARG A 181 18.88 -19.60 -22.40
N THR A 182 18.19 -18.46 -22.34
CA THR A 182 18.31 -17.48 -21.25
C THR A 182 17.24 -17.67 -20.18
N GLY A 183 16.21 -18.48 -20.48
CA GLY A 183 15.04 -18.67 -19.64
C GLY A 183 14.22 -17.40 -19.42
N SER A 184 14.43 -16.35 -20.21
CA SER A 184 13.81 -15.05 -20.01
C SER A 184 13.63 -14.24 -21.29
N ALA A 185 12.73 -13.27 -21.25
CA ALA A 185 12.53 -12.30 -22.31
C ALA A 185 12.12 -10.92 -21.79
N TYR A 186 12.65 -9.89 -22.45
CA TYR A 186 12.17 -8.52 -22.30
C TYR A 186 10.92 -8.33 -23.15
N VAL A 187 9.81 -7.98 -22.50
CA VAL A 187 8.50 -7.88 -23.14
C VAL A 187 7.82 -6.56 -22.84
N ARG A 188 6.94 -6.18 -23.76
CA ARG A 188 6.00 -5.09 -23.55
C ARG A 188 4.66 -5.67 -23.17
N LEU A 189 4.33 -5.61 -21.90
CA LEU A 189 2.98 -5.87 -21.44
C LEU A 189 2.30 -4.50 -21.42
N ASN A 190 1.52 -4.21 -22.46
CA ASN A 190 0.63 -3.06 -22.47
C ASN A 190 -0.58 -3.41 -21.60
N THR A 191 -0.34 -3.54 -20.30
CA THR A 191 -1.41 -3.43 -19.34
C THR A 191 -1.92 -2.01 -19.42
N GLU A 192 -3.22 -1.81 -19.28
CA GLU A 192 -3.84 -0.48 -19.27
C GLU A 192 -3.23 0.33 -18.09
N ASP A 193 -2.06 0.92 -18.29
CA ASP A 193 -1.26 1.69 -17.34
C ASP A 193 -0.92 0.95 -16.01
N GLY A 194 -0.59 -0.33 -16.11
CA GLY A 194 -0.27 -1.18 -14.96
C GLY A 194 -1.48 -1.82 -14.27
N LYS A 195 -2.71 -1.49 -14.69
CA LYS A 195 -3.97 -2.02 -14.11
C LYS A 195 -4.04 -3.54 -14.10
N LEU A 196 -3.52 -4.16 -15.15
CA LEU A 196 -3.54 -5.62 -15.35
C LEU A 196 -2.26 -6.30 -14.89
N ASP A 197 -1.23 -5.56 -14.44
CA ASP A 197 0.02 -6.17 -13.97
C ASP A 197 -0.22 -7.18 -12.84
N PRO A 198 -1.07 -6.88 -11.82
CA PRO A 198 -1.35 -7.86 -10.77
C PRO A 198 -2.00 -9.15 -11.31
N VAL A 199 -2.94 -9.03 -12.24
CA VAL A 199 -3.62 -10.17 -12.87
C VAL A 199 -2.63 -11.01 -13.67
N ILE A 200 -1.83 -10.34 -14.50
CA ILE A 200 -0.83 -11.00 -15.34
C ILE A 200 0.22 -11.69 -14.48
N MET A 201 0.68 -11.07 -13.41
CA MET A 201 1.65 -11.66 -12.47
C MET A 201 1.09 -12.90 -11.78
N ILE A 202 -0.17 -12.88 -11.32
CA ILE A 202 -0.81 -14.06 -10.68
C ILE A 202 -0.94 -15.22 -11.67
N ILE A 203 -1.43 -14.93 -12.89
CA ILE A 203 -1.58 -15.98 -13.91
C ILE A 203 -0.19 -16.54 -14.26
N ALA A 204 0.82 -15.68 -14.41
CA ALA A 204 2.19 -16.08 -14.70
C ALA A 204 2.77 -16.98 -13.61
N GLU A 205 2.64 -16.60 -12.34
CA GLU A 205 3.13 -17.36 -11.19
C GLU A 205 2.50 -18.75 -11.15
N LYS A 206 1.18 -18.86 -11.32
CA LYS A 206 0.47 -20.15 -11.38
C LYS A 206 0.91 -21.03 -12.56
N LEU A 207 1.39 -20.42 -13.63
CA LEU A 207 1.90 -21.13 -14.80
C LEU A 207 3.41 -21.42 -14.73
N GLY A 208 4.09 -21.07 -13.63
CA GLY A 208 5.52 -21.30 -13.45
C GLY A 208 6.43 -20.24 -14.07
N TYR A 209 5.94 -19.00 -14.18
CA TYR A 209 6.70 -17.86 -14.69
C TYR A 209 6.78 -16.73 -13.67
N SER A 210 7.88 -15.98 -13.69
CA SER A 210 8.08 -14.76 -12.91
C SER A 210 8.03 -13.55 -13.84
N ILE A 211 7.31 -12.50 -13.43
CA ILE A 211 7.26 -11.23 -14.15
C ILE A 211 7.76 -10.12 -13.24
N LYS A 212 8.70 -9.32 -13.74
CA LYS A 212 9.27 -8.17 -13.05
C LYS A 212 9.10 -6.92 -13.90
N ILE A 213 8.52 -5.87 -13.30
CA ILE A 213 8.48 -4.53 -13.91
C ILE A 213 9.91 -3.98 -13.95
N LEU A 214 10.31 -3.44 -15.09
CA LEU A 214 11.63 -2.84 -15.27
C LEU A 214 11.66 -1.44 -14.67
N ASP A 215 12.80 -1.05 -14.09
CA ASP A 215 13.03 0.33 -13.67
C ASP A 215 13.22 1.27 -14.86
N GLU A 216 13.04 2.58 -14.62
CA GLU A 216 13.11 3.60 -15.68
C GLU A 216 14.48 3.67 -16.36
N GLU A 217 15.55 3.39 -15.62
CA GLU A 217 16.91 3.35 -16.14
C GLU A 217 17.05 2.24 -17.19
N THR A 218 16.64 1.01 -16.84
CA THR A 218 16.65 -0.14 -17.74
C THR A 218 15.75 0.09 -18.95
N ILE A 219 14.57 0.67 -18.76
CA ILE A 219 13.66 1.02 -19.87
C ILE A 219 14.32 2.02 -20.82
N SER A 220 14.99 3.05 -20.28
CA SER A 220 15.70 4.05 -21.05
C SER A 220 16.85 3.44 -21.87
N GLU A 221 17.63 2.55 -21.26
CA GLU A 221 18.69 1.82 -21.95
C GLU A 221 18.17 0.93 -23.07
N LEU A 222 17.12 0.15 -22.82
CA LEU A 222 16.50 -0.71 -23.83
C LEU A 222 15.91 0.11 -24.97
N LYS A 223 15.32 1.27 -24.66
CA LYS A 223 14.80 2.21 -25.66
C LYS A 223 15.91 2.78 -26.54
N LYS A 224 17.09 3.11 -25.98
CA LYS A 224 18.28 3.51 -26.76
C LYS A 224 18.74 2.41 -27.71
N ARG A 225 18.52 1.14 -27.36
CA ARG A 225 18.81 -0.04 -28.19
C ARG A 225 17.66 -0.40 -29.16
N GLY A 226 16.63 0.45 -29.28
CA GLY A 226 15.49 0.23 -30.16
C GLY A 226 14.44 -0.75 -29.62
N GLN A 227 14.61 -1.27 -28.41
CA GLN A 227 13.67 -2.18 -27.78
C GLN A 227 12.65 -1.40 -26.93
N LYS A 228 11.37 -1.72 -27.08
CA LYS A 228 10.30 -1.19 -26.24
C LYS A 228 9.90 -2.27 -25.26
N ALA A 229 10.57 -2.36 -24.12
CA ALA A 229 10.25 -3.31 -23.05
C ALA A 229 9.82 -2.56 -21.79
N THR A 230 8.94 -3.20 -21.03
CA THR A 230 8.38 -2.67 -19.76
C THR A 230 8.53 -3.71 -18.65
N HIS A 231 8.66 -4.98 -19.02
CA HIS A 231 8.69 -6.10 -18.11
C HIS A 231 9.76 -7.10 -18.56
N LEU A 232 10.32 -7.81 -17.59
CA LEU A 232 11.08 -9.04 -17.78
C LEU A 232 10.18 -10.21 -17.38
N ILE A 233 9.99 -11.16 -18.28
CA ILE A 233 9.36 -12.45 -17.96
C ILE A 233 10.43 -13.54 -17.94
N SER A 234 10.39 -14.41 -16.94
CA SER A 234 11.37 -15.49 -16.75
C SER A 234 10.67 -16.80 -16.35
N LEU A 235 11.27 -17.94 -16.70
CA LEU A 235 10.88 -19.24 -16.18
C LEU A 235 11.21 -19.33 -14.68
N LEU A 236 10.28 -19.80 -13.85
CA LEU A 236 10.57 -20.21 -12.48
C LEU A 236 11.20 -21.60 -12.55
N ILE A 237 12.52 -21.68 -12.43
CA ILE A 237 13.22 -22.96 -12.28
C ILE A 237 13.05 -23.36 -10.82
N ASN A 238 12.12 -24.27 -10.55
CA ASN A 238 12.04 -24.96 -9.27
C ASN A 238 13.22 -25.94 -9.18
N TYR A 239 14.16 -25.67 -8.27
CA TYR A 239 15.13 -26.64 -7.81
C TYR A 239 14.53 -27.53 -6.73
#